data_AF-A0A1G2ZRC1-F1
#
_entry.id   AF-A0A1G2ZRC1-F1
#
_cell.length_a   1.000
_cell.length_b   1.000
_cell.length_c   1.000
_cell.angle_alpha   90.00
_cell.angle_beta   90.00
_cell.angle_gamma   90.00
#
_symmetry.space_group_name_H-M   'P 1'
#
loop_
_entity.id
_entity.type
_entity.pdbx_description
1 polymer ?
#
loop_
_entity_poly.entity_id
_entity_poly.type
_entity_poly.pdbx_seq_one_letter_code
_entity_poly.pdbx_strand_id
1 'polypeptide(L)'
;MLSLVAVLIGGSMAFSLPWALPAFGGQWGPNEKDGFYGLLAAMAICFAIAGGLRYLGRRSSGQLFRKEAMAVVGLSWVLATVLGALPFRLSGTCRAPDTPMTPVDAMVEAQSGFSTTGATVLTELQDPALKNYTNFTWPTKILFIWLMMLGRLEIFVILVLFSPASWRTQ
;
A
#
# COMPACT_ATOMS: atom_id res chain seq x y z
N MET A 1 -10.42 2.10 14.92
CA MET A 1 -9.87 0.99 14.12
C MET A 1 -9.60 1.38 12.68
N LEU A 2 -10.51 2.06 11.98
CA LEU A 2 -10.28 2.51 10.60
C LEU A 2 -9.03 3.40 10.43
N SER A 3 -8.78 4.31 11.39
CA SER A 3 -7.56 5.14 11.41
C SER A 3 -6.27 4.33 11.57
N LEU A 4 -6.32 3.18 12.25
CA LEU A 4 -5.17 2.28 12.41
C LEU A 4 -4.81 1.63 11.08
N VAL A 5 -5.80 1.24 10.28
CA VAL A 5 -5.58 0.68 8.93
C VAL A 5 -4.93 1.72 8.02
N ALA A 6 -5.42 2.97 8.03
CA ALA A 6 -4.81 4.05 7.26
C ALA A 6 -3.36 4.36 7.69
N VAL A 7 -3.06 4.34 9.00
CA VAL A 7 -1.68 4.46 9.50
C VAL A 7 -0.82 3.28 9.05
N LEU A 8 -1.33 2.05 9.10
CA LEU A 8 -0.59 0.86 8.68
C LEU A 8 -0.26 0.90 7.18
N ILE A 9 -1.20 1.33 6.34
CA ILE A 9 -0.97 1.50 4.90
C ILE A 9 0.04 2.63 4.64
N GLY A 10 -0.08 3.77 5.32
CA GLY A 10 0.91 4.83 5.23
C GLY A 10 2.30 4.39 5.71
N GLY A 11 2.35 3.56 6.76
CA GLY A 11 3.57 2.97 7.30
C GLY A 11 4.22 1.96 6.36
N SER A 12 3.44 1.12 5.67
CA SER A 12 3.97 0.19 4.66
C SER A 12 4.50 0.94 3.43
N MET A 13 3.88 2.07 3.05
CA MET A 13 4.43 2.98 2.03
C MET A 13 5.75 3.62 2.47
N ALA A 14 5.87 4.02 3.75
CA ALA A 14 7.10 4.56 4.32
C ALA A 14 8.24 3.54 4.33
N PHE A 15 7.92 2.24 4.47
CA PHE A 15 8.92 1.18 4.34
C PHE A 15 9.52 1.11 2.92
N SER A 16 8.80 1.57 1.89
CA SER A 16 9.32 1.63 0.51
C SER A 16 10.26 2.82 0.25
N LEU A 17 10.36 3.80 1.16
CA LEU A 17 11.13 5.04 0.94
C LEU A 17 12.66 4.84 0.83
N PRO A 18 13.30 4.04 1.70
CA PRO A 18 14.76 3.86 1.63
C PRO A 18 15.25 3.27 0.30
N TRP A 19 14.40 2.50 -0.38
CA TRP A 19 14.67 1.91 -1.69
C TRP A 19 14.38 2.86 -2.87
N ALA A 20 13.64 3.93 -2.60
CA ALA A 20 13.43 5.03 -3.54
C ALA A 20 14.48 6.14 -3.40
N LEU A 21 15.41 6.01 -2.43
CA LEU A 21 16.54 6.93 -2.26
C LEU A 21 17.73 6.54 -3.17
N PRO A 22 18.45 7.54 -3.71
CA PRO A 22 19.56 7.32 -4.64
C PRO A 22 20.72 6.52 -4.05
N ALA A 23 20.85 6.54 -2.72
CA ALA A 23 21.91 5.84 -2.01
C ALA A 23 21.78 4.31 -2.10
N PHE A 24 20.56 3.77 -2.30
CA PHE A 24 20.31 2.33 -2.38
C PHE A 24 19.75 1.88 -3.75
N GLY A 25 19.11 2.78 -4.51
CA GLY A 25 18.47 2.49 -5.80
C GLY A 25 19.36 2.61 -7.04
N GLY A 26 20.47 3.34 -6.99
CA GLY A 26 21.29 3.66 -8.18
C GLY A 26 21.01 5.04 -8.77
N GLN A 27 21.55 5.30 -9.98
CA GLN A 27 21.52 6.61 -10.64
C GLN A 27 20.11 7.00 -11.09
N TRP A 28 19.62 8.18 -10.69
CA TRP A 28 18.31 8.70 -11.08
C TRP A 28 18.16 8.82 -12.59
N GLY A 29 17.29 8.00 -13.18
CA GLY A 29 16.70 8.30 -14.48
C GLY A 29 15.70 9.47 -14.38
N PRO A 30 15.35 10.14 -15.51
CA PRO A 30 14.34 11.21 -15.53
C PRO A 30 12.99 10.77 -14.95
N ASN A 31 12.62 9.49 -15.16
CA ASN A 31 11.30 8.94 -14.83
C ASN A 31 11.16 8.41 -13.39
N GLU A 32 12.27 8.24 -12.66
CA GLU A 32 12.26 7.78 -11.26
C GLU A 32 11.89 8.90 -10.28
N LYS A 33 12.16 10.15 -10.65
CA LYS A 33 11.83 11.33 -9.83
C LYS A 33 10.32 11.46 -9.63
N ASP A 34 9.54 11.25 -10.69
CA ASP A 34 8.08 11.30 -10.63
C ASP A 34 7.50 10.18 -9.75
N GLY A 35 8.12 9.00 -9.77
CA GLY A 35 7.76 7.89 -8.89
C GLY A 35 8.00 8.23 -7.41
N PHE A 36 9.15 8.82 -7.10
CA PHE A 36 9.49 9.24 -5.74
C PHE A 36 8.55 10.32 -5.21
N TYR A 37 8.27 11.37 -5.99
CA TYR A 37 7.32 12.42 -5.60
C TYR A 37 5.88 11.88 -5.50
N GLY A 38 5.48 10.97 -6.38
CA GLY A 38 4.17 10.30 -6.31
C GLY A 38 4.00 9.48 -5.03
N LEU A 39 5.03 8.75 -4.61
CA LEU A 39 5.04 7.98 -3.36
C LEU A 39 4.99 8.90 -2.13
N LEU A 40 5.78 9.98 -2.12
CA LEU A 40 5.78 10.96 -1.03
C LEU A 40 4.41 11.65 -0.88
N ALA A 41 3.80 12.06 -1.99
CA ALA A 41 2.48 12.68 -2.00
C ALA A 41 1.40 11.70 -1.53
N ALA A 42 1.44 10.44 -1.97
CA ALA A 42 0.53 9.40 -1.50
C ALA A 42 0.68 9.17 0.01
N MET A 43 1.92 9.11 0.51
CA MET A 43 2.23 8.94 1.93
C MET A 43 1.69 10.11 2.76
N ALA A 44 1.91 11.35 2.32
CA ALA A 44 1.39 12.54 3.00
C ALA A 44 -0.15 12.53 3.07
N ILE A 45 -0.82 12.15 1.99
CA ILE A 45 -2.29 12.02 1.93
C ILE A 45 -2.78 10.92 2.87
N CYS A 46 -2.14 9.76 2.87
CA CYS A 46 -2.47 8.65 3.78
C CYS A 46 -2.35 9.07 5.25
N PHE A 47 -1.25 9.72 5.64
CA PHE A 47 -1.07 10.21 7.01
C PHE A 47 -2.04 11.34 7.37
N ALA A 48 -2.38 12.22 6.42
CA ALA A 48 -3.39 13.27 6.64
C ALA A 48 -4.78 12.67 6.87
N ILE A 49 -5.20 11.69 6.06
CA ILE A 49 -6.48 10.98 6.21
C ILE A 49 -6.49 10.18 7.50
N ALA A 50 -5.40 9.47 7.82
CA ALA A 50 -5.27 8.72 9.06
C ALA A 50 -5.35 9.65 10.29
N GLY A 51 -4.68 10.79 10.24
CA GLY A 51 -4.71 11.85 11.25
C GLY A 51 -6.11 12.44 11.42
N GLY A 52 -6.82 12.73 10.33
CA GLY A 52 -8.19 13.22 10.33
C GLY A 52 -9.17 12.22 10.93
N LEU A 53 -9.11 10.96 10.51
CA LEU A 53 -9.94 9.87 11.07
C LEU A 53 -9.64 9.65 12.57
N ARG A 54 -8.37 9.75 12.98
CA ARG A 54 -7.98 9.64 14.40
C ARG A 54 -8.42 10.85 15.21
N TYR A 55 -8.40 12.05 14.62
CA TYR A 55 -8.91 13.28 15.21
C TYR A 55 -10.41 13.17 15.50
N LEU A 56 -11.19 12.74 14.50
CA LEU A 56 -12.65 12.58 14.60
C LEU A 56 -13.04 11.44 15.55
N GLY A 57 -12.30 10.33 15.53
CA GLY A 57 -12.59 9.14 16.35
C GLY A 57 -12.14 9.24 17.81
N ARG A 58 -11.39 10.27 18.22
CA ARG A 58 -10.77 10.36 19.57
C ARG A 58 -11.78 10.44 20.72
N ARG A 59 -13.03 10.82 20.44
CA ARG A 59 -14.08 11.03 21.45
C ARG A 59 -15.03 9.83 21.60
N SER A 60 -14.83 8.76 20.83
CA SER A 60 -15.67 7.58 20.86
C SER A 60 -14.98 6.44 21.62
N SER A 61 -15.32 6.25 22.90
CA SER A 61 -14.80 5.19 23.77
C SER A 61 -15.84 4.11 24.12
N GLY A 62 -16.67 3.71 23.15
CA GLY A 62 -17.68 2.66 23.33
C GLY A 62 -17.13 1.25 23.10
N GLN A 63 -17.81 0.24 23.67
CA GLN A 63 -17.55 -1.17 23.34
C GLN A 63 -17.92 -1.44 21.88
N LEU A 64 -17.03 -2.12 21.15
CA LEU A 64 -17.20 -2.42 19.74
C LEU A 64 -18.16 -3.60 19.58
N PHE A 65 -19.36 -3.36 19.04
CA PHE A 65 -20.34 -4.41 18.82
C PHE A 65 -19.98 -5.25 17.58
N ARG A 66 -20.44 -6.51 17.52
CA ARG A 66 -20.16 -7.43 16.40
C ARG A 66 -20.53 -6.86 15.01
N LYS A 67 -21.63 -6.12 14.94
CA LYS A 67 -22.08 -5.42 13.72
C LYS A 67 -21.13 -4.29 13.30
N GLU A 68 -20.56 -3.57 14.27
CA GLU A 68 -19.60 -2.50 14.04
C GLU A 68 -18.26 -3.09 13.61
N ALA A 69 -17.86 -4.22 14.17
CA ALA A 69 -16.66 -4.95 13.74
C ALA A 69 -16.79 -5.40 12.28
N MET A 70 -17.93 -5.97 11.87
CA MET A 70 -18.20 -6.36 10.48
C MET A 70 -18.16 -5.16 9.53
N ALA A 71 -18.77 -4.03 9.92
CA ALA A 71 -18.74 -2.81 9.12
C ALA A 71 -17.33 -2.21 9.00
N VAL A 72 -16.55 -2.23 10.08
CA VAL A 72 -15.15 -1.75 10.09
C VAL A 72 -14.29 -2.59 9.15
N VAL A 73 -14.49 -3.91 9.10
CA VAL A 73 -13.74 -4.78 8.17
C VAL A 73 -14.05 -4.39 6.72
N GLY A 74 -15.33 -4.30 6.33
CA GLY A 74 -15.71 -3.91 4.97
C GLY A 74 -15.19 -2.53 4.58
N LEU A 75 -15.37 -1.53 5.45
CA LEU A 75 -14.89 -0.17 5.23
C LEU A 75 -13.35 -0.09 5.18
N SER A 76 -12.66 -0.94 5.93
CA SER A 76 -11.19 -0.98 5.92
C SER A 76 -10.64 -1.47 4.59
N TRP A 77 -11.28 -2.47 3.98
CA TRP A 77 -10.91 -2.95 2.64
C TRP A 77 -11.15 -1.89 1.57
N VAL A 78 -12.30 -1.24 1.58
CA VAL A 78 -12.59 -0.14 0.64
C VAL A 78 -11.59 1.00 0.78
N LEU A 79 -11.31 1.42 2.01
CA LEU A 79 -10.31 2.45 2.28
C LEU A 79 -8.92 2.02 1.82
N ALA A 80 -8.56 0.74 2.04
CA ALA A 80 -7.28 0.20 1.61
C ALA A 80 -7.11 0.27 0.09
N THR A 81 -8.10 -0.20 -0.67
CA THR A 81 -8.08 -0.16 -2.14
C THR A 81 -7.90 1.27 -2.67
N VAL A 82 -8.64 2.23 -2.11
CA VAL A 82 -8.56 3.64 -2.54
C VAL A 82 -7.21 4.24 -2.20
N LEU A 83 -6.71 4.02 -0.98
CA LEU A 83 -5.42 4.54 -0.54
C LEU A 83 -4.25 3.90 -1.30
N GLY A 84 -4.30 2.59 -1.57
CA GLY A 84 -3.28 1.89 -2.35
C GLY A 84 -3.26 2.24 -3.84
N ALA A 85 -4.34 2.82 -4.38
CA ALA A 85 -4.38 3.32 -5.75
C ALA A 85 -3.66 4.67 -5.94
N LEU A 86 -3.49 5.46 -4.87
CA LEU A 86 -2.84 6.77 -4.91
C LEU A 86 -1.40 6.76 -5.46
N PRO A 87 -0.47 5.88 -5.03
CA PRO A 87 0.89 5.89 -5.54
C PRO A 87 0.94 5.67 -7.07
N PHE A 88 0.11 4.77 -7.61
CA PHE A 88 0.01 4.56 -9.06
C PHE A 88 -0.47 5.81 -9.79
N ARG A 89 -1.49 6.48 -9.24
CA ARG A 89 -2.07 7.66 -9.87
C ARG A 89 -1.17 8.89 -9.80
N LEU A 90 -0.48 9.10 -8.67
CA LEU A 90 0.39 10.26 -8.46
C LEU A 90 1.77 10.08 -9.07
N SER A 91 2.24 8.85 -9.23
CA SER A 91 3.48 8.56 -9.95
C SER A 91 3.33 8.63 -11.46
N GLY A 92 2.12 8.82 -12.00
CA GLY A 92 1.89 8.88 -13.46
C GLY A 92 2.25 7.57 -14.16
N THR A 93 1.90 6.42 -13.57
CA THR A 93 2.07 5.13 -14.24
C THR A 93 1.14 5.02 -15.45
N CYS A 94 1.67 4.48 -16.54
CA CYS A 94 0.93 4.21 -17.77
C CYS A 94 0.61 2.73 -17.87
N ARG A 95 -0.57 2.41 -18.41
CA ARG A 95 -1.04 1.03 -18.61
C ARG A 95 -0.31 0.34 -19.78
N ALA A 96 -0.12 1.11 -20.85
CA ALA A 96 0.60 0.78 -22.08
C ALA A 96 1.29 2.08 -22.58
N PRO A 97 2.18 2.00 -23.59
CA PRO A 97 2.81 3.20 -24.16
C PRO A 97 1.73 4.24 -24.52
N ASP A 98 1.92 5.49 -24.08
CA ASP A 98 1.00 6.63 -24.27
C ASP A 98 -0.44 6.49 -23.71
N THR A 99 -0.72 5.49 -22.86
CA THR A 99 -2.04 5.33 -22.22
C THR A 99 -1.95 5.52 -20.70
N PRO A 100 -2.39 6.67 -20.15
CA PRO A 100 -2.34 6.91 -18.71
C PRO A 100 -3.33 6.00 -17.97
N MET A 101 -2.93 5.54 -16.79
CA MET A 101 -3.75 4.66 -15.96
C MET A 101 -5.00 5.40 -15.45
N THR A 102 -6.18 4.82 -15.69
CA THR A 102 -7.43 5.38 -15.17
C THR A 102 -7.54 5.15 -13.65
N PRO A 103 -8.37 5.92 -12.91
CA PRO A 103 -8.58 5.67 -11.48
C PRO A 103 -9.04 4.25 -11.18
N VAL A 104 -9.87 3.68 -12.07
CA VAL A 104 -10.39 2.32 -11.93
C VAL A 104 -9.28 1.30 -12.12
N ASP A 105 -8.42 1.48 -13.12
CA ASP A 105 -7.25 0.60 -13.33
C ASP A 105 -6.34 0.60 -12.09
N ALA A 106 -6.08 1.77 -11.51
CA ALA A 106 -5.25 1.91 -10.30
C ALA A 106 -5.87 1.20 -9.09
N MET A 107 -7.20 1.26 -8.94
CA MET A 107 -7.92 0.53 -7.90
C MET A 107 -7.89 -0.98 -8.12
N VAL A 108 -8.01 -1.44 -9.38
CA VAL A 108 -7.91 -2.88 -9.71
C VAL A 108 -6.51 -3.41 -9.43
N GLU A 109 -5.47 -2.66 -9.81
CA GLU A 109 -4.08 -3.03 -9.53
C GLU A 109 -3.80 -3.08 -8.03
N ALA A 110 -4.22 -2.04 -7.29
CA ALA A 110 -4.08 -1.99 -5.83
C ALA A 110 -4.84 -3.14 -5.14
N GLN A 111 -6.08 -3.41 -5.58
CA GLN A 111 -6.89 -4.50 -5.03
C GLN A 111 -6.28 -5.87 -5.31
N SER A 112 -5.75 -6.08 -6.51
CA SER A 112 -5.06 -7.32 -6.87
C SER A 112 -3.82 -7.54 -6.00
N GLY A 113 -3.05 -6.48 -5.75
CA GLY A 113 -1.92 -6.50 -4.84
C GLY A 113 -2.30 -6.85 -3.40
N PHE A 114 -3.28 -6.14 -2.81
CA PHE A 114 -3.70 -6.39 -1.42
C PHE A 114 -4.37 -7.75 -1.20
N SER A 115 -5.07 -8.25 -2.21
CA SER A 115 -5.71 -9.57 -2.17
C SER A 115 -4.78 -10.70 -2.58
N THR A 116 -3.55 -10.40 -3.03
CA THR A 116 -2.61 -11.37 -3.60
C THR A 116 -3.18 -12.15 -4.80
N THR A 117 -4.14 -11.57 -5.51
CA THR A 117 -4.78 -12.20 -6.68
C THR A 117 -3.78 -12.30 -7.85
N GLY A 118 -2.87 -11.34 -7.97
CA GLY A 118 -1.85 -11.32 -9.03
C GLY A 118 -2.40 -11.02 -10.43
N ALA A 119 -3.65 -10.57 -10.54
CA ALA A 119 -4.20 -10.00 -11.76
C ALA A 119 -3.58 -8.62 -12.01
N THR A 120 -3.04 -8.36 -13.20
CA THR A 120 -2.48 -7.05 -13.54
C THR A 120 -3.21 -6.43 -14.71
N VAL A 121 -3.43 -5.13 -14.62
CA VAL A 121 -3.99 -4.31 -15.69
C VAL A 121 -2.88 -3.79 -16.62
N LEU A 122 -1.63 -3.84 -16.14
CA LEU A 122 -0.43 -3.44 -16.87
C LEU A 122 -0.07 -4.52 -17.89
N THR A 123 -0.14 -4.17 -19.18
CA THR A 123 0.05 -5.14 -20.28
C THR A 123 1.51 -5.36 -20.64
N GLU A 124 2.40 -4.38 -20.38
CA GLU A 124 3.77 -4.36 -20.88
C GLU A 124 4.77 -4.13 -19.73
N LEU A 125 4.94 -5.11 -18.84
CA LEU A 125 5.86 -5.03 -17.69
C LEU A 125 7.36 -5.16 -18.09
N GLN A 126 7.64 -5.48 -19.36
CA GLN A 126 8.98 -5.78 -19.88
C GLN A 126 9.54 -4.72 -20.85
N ASP A 127 8.74 -3.74 -21.30
CA ASP A 127 9.21 -2.69 -22.22
C ASP A 127 9.99 -1.58 -21.50
N PRO A 128 11.30 -1.38 -21.73
CA PRO A 128 12.12 -0.39 -21.04
C PRO A 128 11.63 1.07 -21.18
N ALA A 129 10.71 1.36 -22.11
CA ALA A 129 10.04 2.67 -22.20
C ALA A 129 9.00 2.90 -21.08
N LEU A 130 8.45 1.82 -20.51
CA LEU A 130 7.55 1.86 -19.36
C LEU A 130 8.36 1.83 -18.06
N LYS A 131 7.74 2.29 -16.96
CA LYS A 131 8.35 2.38 -15.62
C LYS A 131 8.63 0.97 -15.07
N ASN A 132 9.67 0.33 -15.59
CA ASN A 132 9.96 -1.07 -15.32
C ASN A 132 10.87 -1.28 -14.12
N TYR A 133 10.69 -2.42 -13.46
CA TYR A 133 11.49 -2.88 -12.33
C TYR A 133 12.88 -3.41 -12.73
N THR A 134 13.25 -3.33 -14.01
CA THR A 134 14.49 -3.92 -14.54
C THR A 134 15.73 -3.24 -13.96
N ASN A 135 15.67 -1.93 -13.69
CA ASN A 135 16.77 -1.13 -13.16
C ASN A 135 17.00 -1.26 -11.65
N PHE A 136 16.15 -1.99 -10.91
CA PHE A 136 16.39 -2.18 -9.48
C PHE A 136 17.64 -3.03 -9.22
N THR A 137 18.43 -2.62 -8.24
CA THR A 137 19.60 -3.34 -7.75
C THR A 137 19.21 -4.75 -7.28
N TRP A 138 20.10 -5.74 -7.48
CA TRP A 138 19.84 -7.13 -7.11
C TRP A 138 19.38 -7.34 -5.66
N PRO A 139 19.93 -6.64 -4.64
CA PRO A 139 19.46 -6.75 -3.26
C PRO A 139 18.01 -6.28 -3.09
N THR A 140 17.60 -5.25 -3.83
CA THR A 140 16.24 -4.69 -3.81
C THR A 140 15.22 -5.68 -4.37
N LYS A 141 15.56 -6.38 -5.45
CA LYS A 141 14.71 -7.43 -6.04
C LYS A 141 14.47 -8.58 -5.06
N ILE A 142 15.53 -9.05 -4.39
CA ILE A 142 15.42 -10.10 -3.37
C ILE A 142 14.55 -9.66 -2.21
N LEU A 143 14.75 -8.43 -1.72
CA LEU A 143 13.92 -7.89 -0.66
C LEU A 143 12.45 -7.78 -1.06
N PHE A 144 12.13 -7.32 -2.27
CA PHE A 144 10.74 -7.26 -2.75
C PHE A 144 10.09 -8.64 -2.85
N ILE A 145 10.85 -9.68 -3.23
CA ILE A 145 10.37 -11.07 -3.19
C ILE A 145 10.04 -11.49 -1.75
N TRP A 146 10.94 -11.23 -0.80
CA TRP A 146 10.70 -11.54 0.62
C TRP A 146 9.51 -10.75 1.19
N LEU A 147 9.36 -9.48 0.83
CA LEU A 147 8.22 -8.66 1.22
C LEU A 147 6.92 -9.15 0.60
N MET A 148 6.93 -9.64 -0.64
CA MET A 148 5.76 -10.27 -1.24
C MET A 148 5.37 -11.55 -0.52
N MET A 149 6.35 -12.34 -0.07
CA MET A 149 6.08 -13.54 0.75
C MET A 149 5.49 -13.17 2.12
N LEU A 150 6.00 -12.11 2.75
CA LEU A 150 5.62 -11.68 4.10
C LEU A 150 4.33 -10.83 4.14
N GLY A 151 3.98 -10.17 3.03
CA GLY A 151 2.81 -9.29 2.87
C GLY A 151 1.45 -9.99 2.81
N ARG A 152 1.44 -11.32 2.82
CA ARG A 152 0.23 -12.13 3.05
C ARG A 152 -0.27 -11.85 4.46
N LEU A 153 -1.59 -11.92 4.70
CA LEU A 153 -2.30 -11.65 5.98
C LEU A 153 -1.76 -12.35 7.26
N GLU A 154 -0.65 -13.08 7.15
CA GLU A 154 0.05 -13.81 8.19
C GLU A 154 0.53 -12.91 9.32
N ILE A 155 0.99 -11.67 9.08
CA ILE A 155 1.36 -10.76 10.19
C ILE A 155 0.14 -10.44 11.09
N PHE A 156 -1.05 -10.28 10.49
CA PHE A 156 -2.26 -9.97 11.26
C PHE A 156 -2.72 -11.19 12.07
N VAL A 157 -2.65 -12.39 11.48
CA VAL A 157 -2.92 -13.65 12.18
C VAL A 157 -1.90 -13.89 13.29
N ILE A 158 -0.61 -13.68 13.03
CA ILE A 158 0.49 -13.84 13.99
C ILE A 158 0.36 -12.82 15.13
N LEU A 159 0.08 -11.55 14.86
CA LEU A 159 -0.13 -10.53 15.91
C LEU A 159 -1.37 -10.82 16.76
N VAL A 160 -2.47 -11.28 16.15
CA VAL A 160 -3.65 -11.75 16.91
C VAL A 160 -3.32 -12.98 17.73
N LEU A 161 -2.46 -13.87 17.23
CA LEU A 161 -1.96 -15.04 17.93
C LEU A 161 -0.93 -14.66 19.02
N PHE A 162 -0.23 -13.53 18.95
CA PHE A 162 0.67 -13.10 20.04
C PHE A 162 0.02 -12.09 20.99
N SER A 163 -1.20 -11.62 20.70
CA SER A 163 -1.97 -10.76 21.61
C SER A 163 -2.40 -11.57 22.84
N PRO A 164 -1.92 -11.25 24.05
CA PRO A 164 -2.27 -12.00 25.26
C PRO A 164 -3.76 -11.93 25.66
N ALA A 165 -4.56 -11.16 24.92
CA ALA A 165 -6.00 -11.02 25.09
C ALA A 165 -6.81 -12.17 24.43
N SER A 166 -6.26 -12.86 23.43
CA SER A 166 -6.90 -14.02 22.78
C SER A 166 -6.68 -15.34 23.53
N TRP A 167 -5.71 -15.39 24.45
CA TRP A 167 -5.30 -16.62 25.17
C TRP A 167 -5.90 -16.71 26.58
N ARG A 168 -6.43 -15.59 27.11
CA ARG A 168 -6.85 -15.48 28.52
C ARG A 168 -8.36 -15.56 28.74
N THR A 169 -9.09 -16.07 27.76
CA THR A 169 -10.51 -16.40 27.91
C THR A 169 -10.76 -17.81 27.42
N GLN A 170 -10.30 -18.79 28.21
CA GLN A 170 -11.09 -19.92 28.69
C GLN A 170 -10.63 -20.26 30.10
#